data_AF-A0A7S4VFT9-F1
#
_entry.id   AF-A0A7S4VFT9-F1
#
_cell.length_a   1.000
_cell.length_b   1.000
_cell.length_c   1.000
_cell.angle_alpha   90.00
_cell.angle_beta   90.00
_cell.angle_gamma   90.00
#
_symmetry.space_group_name_H-M   'P 1'
#
loop_
_entity.id
_entity.type
_entity.pdbx_description
1 polymer ?
#
loop_
_entity_poly.entity_id
_entity_poly.type
_entity_poly.pdbx_seq_one_letter_code
_entity_poly.pdbx_strand_id
1 'polypeptide(L)'
;MDVGNPFAFCHIHNLKSIDVNAFDECGPSVVFASPGMFQSGVSRQLFDRWATDPKNGVLIAGYAVENTLAKEIMNQPKEVVTMEGRIQPLSCLVDYVSFSAHVDFMQNRNFIQKVDPKHIILVHGQKDEMGRLMSALMLQYNHMPKEKRPTITMPPNLQEVKLKFARRRSAKVMGSLADREKEPREGESVSGILVTQNFNSKIVSPEDLPTYTQLRVGSVSSRLHVPFVGQVSTLRLFLNEMFTGVIETENEEEKGHDGNAIVTFSFHEDQVKVTTGKTRGIATVEWEASPLGDVLADSVVALLMHAQSSAASIRLTSQPCGHQRKVSSSSEENEDGDQPPSKKLREEKSQSTTESRLRLIHNTLLEQFKNVEATYESRVGTFEIKTDAGLESGSLADDDVLICNVRVEFEDDMGIDSKITVECNDGKLATNIQDCIQNVATAAAPIKI
;
A
#
# COMPACT_ATOMS: atom_id res chain seq x y z
N MET A 1 -47.86 -42.55 37.99
CA MET A 1 -46.81 -42.42 39.01
C MET A 1 -46.77 -40.96 39.38
N ASP A 2 -47.22 -40.61 40.58
CA ASP A 2 -47.05 -39.24 41.07
C ASP A 2 -45.55 -38.97 41.17
N VAL A 3 -45.05 -38.16 40.25
CA VAL A 3 -43.64 -37.74 40.21
C VAL A 3 -43.49 -36.68 41.30
N GLY A 4 -43.31 -37.12 42.54
CA GLY A 4 -43.04 -36.24 43.68
C GLY A 4 -41.73 -35.48 43.47
N ASN A 5 -41.69 -34.22 43.87
CA ASN A 5 -40.48 -33.40 43.81
C ASN A 5 -39.44 -33.92 44.84
N PRO A 6 -38.26 -34.41 44.41
CA PRO A 6 -37.25 -34.95 45.33
C PRO A 6 -36.63 -33.89 46.26
N PHE A 7 -36.82 -32.60 45.97
CA PHE A 7 -36.35 -31.50 46.81
C PHE A 7 -37.41 -31.05 47.84
N ALA A 8 -38.63 -31.56 47.77
CA ALA A 8 -39.65 -31.35 48.79
C ALA A 8 -39.48 -32.41 49.90
N PHE A 9 -38.51 -32.17 50.79
CA PHE A 9 -38.15 -33.14 51.82
C PHE A 9 -39.25 -33.34 52.87
N CYS A 10 -39.64 -34.58 53.15
CA CYS A 10 -40.62 -34.92 54.20
C CYS A 10 -40.03 -35.01 55.61
N HIS A 11 -38.73 -35.31 55.72
CA HIS A 11 -38.06 -35.61 57.00
C HIS A 11 -36.89 -34.68 57.31
N ILE A 12 -36.51 -33.80 56.38
CA ILE A 12 -35.41 -32.85 56.55
C ILE A 12 -36.01 -31.48 56.82
N HIS A 13 -35.65 -30.91 57.97
CA HIS A 13 -36.11 -29.60 58.40
C HIS A 13 -34.94 -28.61 58.38
N ASN A 14 -35.19 -27.40 57.89
CA ASN A 14 -34.16 -26.36 57.87
C ASN A 14 -34.04 -25.70 59.25
N LEU A 15 -32.83 -25.70 59.80
CA LEU A 15 -32.53 -25.02 61.05
C LEU A 15 -32.15 -23.56 60.78
N LYS A 16 -33.06 -22.63 61.09
CA LYS A 16 -32.91 -21.20 60.77
C LYS A 16 -32.04 -20.42 61.75
N SER A 17 -31.79 -20.94 62.96
CA SER A 17 -31.01 -20.25 63.98
C SER A 17 -29.60 -20.84 64.08
N ILE A 18 -28.60 -19.95 64.06
CA ILE A 18 -27.19 -20.22 64.32
C ILE A 18 -26.92 -20.50 65.80
N ASP A 19 -27.90 -20.27 66.68
CA ASP A 19 -27.73 -20.44 68.11
C ASP A 19 -27.78 -21.92 68.48
N VAL A 20 -26.60 -22.54 68.52
CA VAL A 20 -26.35 -23.93 68.94
C VAL A 20 -26.89 -24.20 70.36
N ASN A 21 -27.12 -23.16 71.16
CA ASN A 21 -27.69 -23.29 72.50
C ASN A 21 -29.23 -23.35 72.51
N ALA A 22 -29.88 -22.93 71.42
CA ALA A 22 -31.35 -23.01 71.27
C ALA A 22 -31.80 -24.35 70.64
N PHE A 23 -30.86 -25.20 70.23
CA PHE A 23 -31.14 -26.54 69.75
C PHE A 23 -31.29 -27.49 70.95
N ASP A 24 -32.49 -28.04 71.12
CA ASP A 24 -32.77 -29.02 72.19
C ASP A 24 -32.16 -30.37 71.81
N GLU A 25 -31.06 -30.75 72.47
CA GLU A 25 -30.28 -31.97 72.21
C GLU A 25 -30.93 -33.23 72.82
N CYS A 26 -32.25 -33.32 72.81
CA CYS A 26 -32.97 -34.48 73.33
C CYS A 26 -32.95 -35.65 72.33
N GLY A 27 -31.88 -36.45 72.39
CA GLY A 27 -31.78 -37.76 71.73
C GLY A 27 -30.94 -37.78 70.44
N PRO A 28 -30.90 -38.94 69.74
CA PRO A 28 -30.11 -39.10 68.52
C PRO A 28 -30.62 -38.20 67.39
N SER A 29 -29.73 -37.43 66.77
CA SER A 29 -30.05 -36.56 65.64
C SER A 29 -28.96 -36.59 64.57
N VAL A 30 -29.31 -36.20 63.34
CA VAL A 30 -28.38 -36.05 62.21
C VAL A 30 -28.43 -34.61 61.75
N VAL A 31 -27.31 -33.92 61.81
CA VAL A 31 -27.21 -32.50 61.45
C VAL A 31 -26.26 -32.31 60.28
N PHE A 32 -26.79 -31.73 59.20
CA PHE A 32 -25.99 -31.27 58.07
C PHE A 32 -25.59 -29.83 58.32
N ALA A 33 -24.31 -29.60 58.61
CA ALA A 33 -23.79 -28.28 58.94
C ALA A 33 -22.68 -27.83 57.98
N SER A 34 -22.69 -26.55 57.62
CA SER A 34 -21.64 -25.89 56.86
C SER A 34 -20.68 -25.14 57.79
N PRO A 35 -19.41 -24.93 57.39
CA PRO A 35 -18.71 -25.45 56.20
C PRO A 35 -18.16 -26.88 56.40
N GLY A 36 -18.01 -27.64 55.31
CA GLY A 36 -17.56 -29.05 55.35
C GLY A 36 -16.12 -29.29 55.80
N MET A 37 -15.31 -28.23 55.97
CA MET A 37 -13.90 -28.33 56.39
C MET A 37 -13.66 -27.96 57.88
N PHE A 38 -14.72 -27.69 58.65
CA PHE A 38 -14.70 -27.35 60.08
C PHE A 38 -13.79 -26.16 60.47
N GLN A 39 -13.57 -25.23 59.55
CA GLN A 39 -12.74 -24.05 59.82
C GLN A 39 -13.40 -23.07 60.79
N SER A 40 -14.71 -22.89 60.68
CA SER A 40 -15.51 -21.94 61.46
C SER A 40 -16.99 -22.29 61.38
N GLY A 41 -17.86 -21.48 61.98
CA GLY A 41 -19.31 -21.60 61.82
C GLY A 41 -19.94 -22.78 62.57
N VAL A 42 -21.16 -23.14 62.16
CA VAL A 42 -22.01 -24.10 62.87
C VAL A 42 -21.41 -25.50 62.89
N SER A 43 -20.82 -25.96 61.78
CA SER A 43 -20.19 -27.29 61.75
C SER A 43 -19.06 -27.41 62.77
N ARG A 44 -18.26 -26.36 62.93
CA ARG A 44 -17.17 -26.32 63.91
C ARG A 44 -17.68 -26.23 65.34
N GLN A 45 -18.69 -25.40 65.61
CA GLN A 45 -19.28 -25.29 66.94
C GLN A 45 -19.91 -26.61 67.42
N LEU A 46 -20.63 -27.31 66.53
CA LEU A 46 -21.19 -28.63 66.82
C LEU A 46 -20.09 -29.68 67.00
N PHE A 47 -19.05 -29.65 66.16
CA PHE A 47 -17.92 -30.55 66.31
C PHE A 47 -17.22 -30.35 67.66
N ASP A 48 -16.91 -29.11 68.04
CA ASP A 48 -16.24 -28.80 69.30
C ASP A 48 -17.06 -29.31 70.50
N ARG A 49 -18.40 -29.23 70.44
CA ARG A 49 -19.31 -29.74 71.48
C ARG A 49 -19.40 -31.27 71.53
N TRP A 50 -19.40 -31.93 70.37
CA TRP A 50 -19.70 -33.37 70.27
C TRP A 50 -18.46 -34.28 70.22
N ALA A 51 -17.27 -33.73 69.96
CA ALA A 51 -16.05 -34.50 69.73
C ALA A 51 -15.59 -35.35 70.93
N THR A 52 -15.98 -34.98 72.15
CA THR A 52 -15.55 -35.65 73.40
C THR A 52 -16.39 -36.88 73.77
N ASP A 53 -17.58 -37.06 73.18
CA ASP A 53 -18.44 -38.20 73.47
C ASP A 53 -18.23 -39.32 72.42
N PRO A 54 -17.84 -40.55 72.83
CA PRO A 54 -17.65 -41.68 71.92
C PRO A 54 -18.93 -42.20 71.26
N LYS A 55 -20.13 -41.79 71.73
CA LYS A 55 -21.40 -42.14 71.07
C LYS A 55 -21.68 -41.29 69.83
N ASN A 56 -20.98 -40.16 69.69
CA ASN A 56 -21.12 -39.26 68.56
C ASN A 56 -20.22 -39.70 67.41
N GLY A 57 -20.57 -39.25 66.21
CA GLY A 57 -19.76 -39.49 65.02
C GLY A 57 -19.83 -38.31 64.05
N VAL A 58 -18.73 -38.10 63.33
CA VAL A 58 -18.61 -37.13 62.25
C VAL A 58 -18.33 -37.88 60.94
N LEU A 59 -19.18 -37.61 59.95
CA LEU A 59 -19.04 -38.15 58.61
C LEU A 59 -18.56 -37.05 57.66
N ILE A 60 -17.37 -37.23 57.10
CA ILE A 60 -16.80 -36.31 56.12
C ILE A 60 -17.17 -36.81 54.72
N ALA A 61 -18.04 -36.07 54.04
CA ALA A 61 -18.58 -36.47 52.73
C ALA A 61 -17.81 -35.93 51.51
N GLY A 62 -16.89 -34.96 51.71
CA GLY A 62 -16.21 -34.25 50.63
C GLY A 62 -14.69 -34.18 50.82
N TYR A 63 -13.98 -33.81 49.76
CA TYR A 63 -12.53 -33.69 49.79
C TYR A 63 -12.06 -32.64 50.81
N ALA A 64 -11.26 -33.08 51.77
CA ALA A 64 -10.63 -32.22 52.76
C ALA A 64 -9.28 -31.73 52.23
N VAL A 65 -9.11 -30.41 52.16
CA VAL A 65 -7.85 -29.77 51.75
C VAL A 65 -6.82 -29.88 52.89
N GLU A 66 -5.54 -29.95 52.53
CA GLU A 66 -4.44 -29.90 53.50
C GLU A 66 -4.52 -28.66 54.40
N ASN A 67 -4.04 -28.78 55.64
CA ASN A 67 -4.11 -27.75 56.69
C ASN A 67 -5.54 -27.33 57.08
N THR A 68 -6.51 -28.23 56.92
CA THR A 68 -7.86 -28.04 57.45
C THR A 68 -8.14 -29.01 58.58
N LEU A 69 -9.00 -28.61 59.53
CA LEU A 69 -9.37 -29.47 60.65
C LEU A 69 -9.99 -30.79 60.16
N ALA A 70 -10.82 -30.73 59.10
CA ALA A 70 -11.35 -31.93 58.46
C ALA A 70 -10.26 -32.93 58.03
N LYS A 71 -9.14 -32.44 57.49
CA LYS A 71 -8.02 -33.29 57.07
C LYS A 71 -7.20 -33.79 58.26
N GLU A 72 -7.07 -32.99 59.31
CA GLU A 72 -6.37 -33.35 60.54
C GLU A 72 -7.10 -34.50 61.27
N ILE A 73 -8.41 -34.39 61.47
CA ILE A 73 -9.20 -35.39 62.20
C ILE A 73 -9.30 -36.73 61.47
N MET A 74 -9.13 -36.75 60.14
CA MET A 74 -9.03 -38.00 59.36
C MET A 74 -7.86 -38.88 59.79
N ASN A 75 -6.78 -38.28 60.31
CA ASN A 75 -5.64 -39.02 60.84
C ASN A 75 -5.88 -39.52 62.28
N GLN A 76 -7.07 -39.28 62.84
CA GLN A 76 -7.49 -39.67 64.19
C GLN A 76 -6.48 -39.26 65.28
N PRO A 77 -6.18 -37.95 65.42
CA PRO A 77 -5.34 -37.46 66.50
C PRO A 77 -6.00 -37.72 67.86
N LYS A 78 -5.21 -37.87 68.93
CA LYS A 78 -5.75 -38.09 70.28
C LYS A 78 -6.48 -36.87 70.85
N GLU A 79 -6.06 -35.68 70.42
CA GLU A 79 -6.54 -34.40 70.91
C GLU A 79 -6.74 -33.45 69.73
N VAL A 80 -7.72 -32.55 69.85
CA VAL A 80 -8.03 -31.51 68.87
C VAL A 80 -8.16 -30.16 69.57
N VAL A 81 -7.80 -29.09 68.86
CA VAL A 81 -7.89 -27.72 69.38
C VAL A 81 -9.24 -27.12 68.99
N THR A 82 -9.99 -26.65 69.97
CA THR A 82 -11.28 -25.93 69.80
C THR A 82 -11.06 -24.51 69.25
N MET A 83 -12.12 -23.84 68.78
CA MET A 83 -11.99 -22.43 68.34
C MET A 83 -11.55 -21.48 69.46
N GLU A 84 -11.85 -21.82 70.72
CA GLU A 84 -11.43 -21.05 71.90
C GLU A 84 -9.95 -21.28 72.27
N GLY A 85 -9.23 -22.13 71.54
CA GLY A 85 -7.83 -22.48 71.81
C GLY A 85 -7.66 -23.52 72.91
N ARG A 86 -8.75 -24.13 73.40
CA ARG A 86 -8.70 -25.22 74.38
C ARG A 86 -8.42 -26.55 73.67
N ILE A 87 -7.62 -27.40 74.30
CA ILE A 87 -7.34 -28.75 73.84
C ILE A 87 -8.38 -29.69 74.43
N GLN A 88 -8.99 -30.54 73.60
CA GLN A 88 -9.96 -31.55 74.03
C GLN A 88 -9.68 -32.92 73.42
N PRO A 89 -10.03 -34.02 74.10
CA PRO A 89 -9.85 -35.37 73.56
C PRO A 89 -10.82 -35.63 72.40
N LEU A 90 -10.30 -36.23 71.32
CA LEU A 90 -11.12 -36.70 70.20
C LEU A 90 -11.57 -38.14 70.48
N SER A 91 -12.81 -38.31 70.95
CA SER A 91 -13.39 -39.62 71.27
C SER A 91 -14.50 -40.05 70.31
N CYS A 92 -15.10 -39.11 69.56
CA CYS A 92 -16.14 -39.42 68.59
C CYS A 92 -15.60 -40.22 67.39
N LEU A 93 -16.48 -40.97 66.71
CA LEU A 93 -16.14 -41.69 65.49
C LEU A 93 -15.89 -40.72 64.34
N VAL A 94 -14.76 -40.84 63.64
CA VAL A 94 -14.46 -40.05 62.44
C VAL A 94 -14.39 -40.97 61.23
N ASP A 95 -15.37 -40.86 60.33
CA ASP A 95 -15.44 -41.64 59.09
C ASP A 95 -15.43 -40.74 57.85
N TYR A 96 -14.76 -41.20 56.79
CA TYR A 96 -14.71 -40.53 55.50
C TYR A 96 -15.42 -41.36 54.43
N VAL A 97 -16.44 -40.78 53.81
CA VAL A 97 -17.14 -41.38 52.68
C VAL A 97 -17.16 -40.38 51.53
N SER A 98 -16.34 -40.63 50.52
CA SER A 98 -16.21 -39.72 49.37
C SER A 98 -17.49 -39.69 48.51
N PHE A 99 -18.28 -38.63 48.66
CA PHE A 99 -19.33 -38.23 47.71
C PHE A 99 -18.84 -37.11 46.78
N SER A 100 -17.53 -37.00 46.60
CA SER A 100 -16.96 -36.06 45.64
C SER A 100 -17.40 -36.44 44.22
N ALA A 101 -18.07 -35.51 43.54
CA ALA A 101 -18.39 -35.61 42.12
C ALA A 101 -17.15 -35.36 41.23
N HIS A 102 -16.02 -35.95 41.62
CA HIS A 102 -14.78 -35.93 40.85
C HIS A 102 -14.69 -37.21 40.01
N VAL A 103 -14.08 -37.07 38.83
CA VAL A 103 -13.84 -38.20 37.93
C VAL A 103 -12.73 -39.10 38.48
N ASP A 104 -12.90 -40.41 38.32
CA ASP A 104 -11.84 -41.36 38.60
C ASP A 104 -10.81 -41.41 37.44
N PHE A 105 -9.72 -42.16 37.64
CA PHE A 105 -8.69 -42.33 36.62
C PHE A 105 -9.22 -42.93 35.31
N MET A 106 -10.13 -43.91 35.39
CA MET A 106 -10.63 -44.63 34.22
C MET A 106 -11.55 -43.75 33.37
N GLN A 107 -12.45 -43.01 34.01
CA GLN A 107 -13.32 -42.02 33.40
C GLN A 107 -12.50 -40.90 32.75
N ASN A 108 -11.52 -40.35 33.47
CA ASN A 108 -10.67 -39.28 32.96
C ASN A 108 -9.81 -39.75 31.77
N ARG A 109 -9.20 -40.93 31.87
CA ARG A 109 -8.47 -41.57 30.77
C ARG A 109 -9.35 -41.76 29.53
N ASN A 110 -10.55 -42.31 29.71
CA ASN A 110 -11.49 -42.54 28.62
C ASN A 110 -11.93 -41.23 27.96
N PHE A 111 -12.11 -40.17 28.75
CA PHE A 111 -12.42 -38.83 28.23
C PHE A 111 -11.28 -38.29 27.37
N ILE A 112 -10.04 -38.32 27.87
CA ILE A 112 -8.86 -37.85 27.14
C ILE A 112 -8.68 -38.63 25.83
N GLN A 113 -8.88 -39.96 25.86
CA GLN A 113 -8.79 -40.80 24.66
C GLN A 113 -9.84 -40.48 23.61
N LYS A 114 -11.08 -40.14 24.02
CA LYS A 114 -12.16 -39.78 23.09
C LYS A 114 -11.96 -38.42 22.45
N VAL A 115 -11.37 -37.47 23.18
CA VAL A 115 -11.11 -36.12 22.68
C VAL A 115 -9.88 -36.07 21.77
N ASP A 116 -8.91 -36.98 21.97
CA ASP A 116 -7.61 -37.02 21.27
C ASP A 116 -6.92 -35.63 21.18
N PRO A 117 -6.72 -34.94 22.32
CA PRO A 117 -6.19 -33.59 22.32
C PRO A 117 -4.68 -33.56 22.01
N LYS A 118 -4.21 -32.56 21.26
CA LYS A 118 -2.76 -32.37 21.00
C LYS A 118 -1.97 -31.88 22.22
N HIS A 119 -2.64 -31.20 23.15
CA HIS A 119 -2.04 -30.62 24.34
C HIS A 119 -2.93 -30.93 25.55
N ILE A 120 -2.35 -31.51 26.60
CA ILE A 120 -3.01 -31.88 27.86
C ILE A 120 -2.34 -31.08 28.97
N ILE A 121 -3.13 -30.29 29.72
CA ILE A 121 -2.65 -29.47 30.82
C ILE A 121 -3.37 -29.91 32.09
N LEU A 122 -2.61 -30.42 33.06
CA LEU A 122 -3.13 -30.91 34.34
C LEU A 122 -3.16 -29.78 35.36
N VAL A 123 -4.33 -29.56 35.95
CA VAL A 123 -4.61 -28.52 36.95
C VAL A 123 -5.59 -29.04 38.00
N HIS A 124 -5.82 -28.28 39.07
CA HIS A 124 -6.82 -28.57 40.12
C HIS A 124 -6.69 -30.00 40.71
N GLY A 125 -5.48 -30.39 41.07
CA GLY A 125 -5.21 -31.63 41.79
C GLY A 125 -4.05 -31.47 42.76
N GLN A 126 -3.91 -32.42 43.68
CA GLN A 126 -2.74 -32.51 44.54
C GLN A 126 -1.51 -32.83 43.68
N LYS A 127 -0.37 -32.17 43.98
CA LYS A 127 0.86 -32.26 43.19
C LYS A 127 1.30 -33.70 42.89
N ASP A 128 1.30 -34.56 43.90
CA ASP A 128 1.79 -35.94 43.76
C ASP A 128 0.83 -36.82 42.96
N GLU A 129 -0.48 -36.68 43.20
CA GLU A 129 -1.51 -37.42 42.45
C GLU A 129 -1.59 -36.97 40.99
N MET A 130 -1.46 -35.67 40.72
CA MET A 130 -1.31 -35.15 39.35
C MET A 130 -0.04 -35.68 38.69
N GLY A 131 1.06 -35.79 39.43
CA GLY A 131 2.30 -36.41 38.96
C GLY A 131 2.10 -37.87 38.55
N ARG A 132 1.39 -38.66 39.36
CA ARG A 132 1.05 -40.06 39.03
C ARG A 132 0.17 -40.15 37.78
N LEU A 133 -0.84 -39.28 37.67
CA LEU A 133 -1.69 -39.20 36.47
C LEU A 133 -0.87 -38.84 35.22
N MET A 134 0.03 -37.86 35.32
CA MET A 134 0.93 -37.47 34.25
C MET A 134 1.81 -38.64 33.78
N SER A 135 2.44 -39.37 34.72
CA SER A 135 3.26 -40.53 34.42
C SER A 135 2.46 -41.65 33.75
N ALA A 136 1.26 -41.93 34.23
CA ALA A 136 0.37 -42.94 33.65
C ALA A 136 -0.04 -42.58 32.21
N LEU A 137 -0.39 -41.31 31.96
CA LEU A 137 -0.71 -40.83 30.62
C LEU A 137 0.52 -40.88 29.69
N MET A 138 1.69 -40.46 30.14
CA MET A 138 2.93 -40.55 29.36
C MET A 138 3.26 -42.00 28.97
N LEU A 139 3.14 -42.94 29.90
CA LEU A 139 3.35 -44.36 29.62
C LEU A 139 2.39 -44.87 28.54
N GLN A 140 1.12 -44.47 28.62
CA GLN A 140 0.12 -44.86 27.64
C GLN A 140 0.44 -44.32 26.23
N TYR A 141 0.87 -43.06 26.12
CA TYR A 141 1.21 -42.46 24.83
C TYR A 141 2.60 -42.85 24.31
N ASN A 142 3.41 -43.58 25.10
CA ASN A 142 4.72 -44.06 24.63
C ASN A 142 4.62 -45.07 23.48
N HIS A 143 3.48 -45.73 23.30
CA HIS A 143 3.25 -46.62 22.16
C HIS A 143 3.03 -45.86 20.84
N MET A 144 2.75 -44.57 20.88
CA MET A 144 2.49 -43.74 19.70
C MET A 144 3.79 -43.15 19.12
N PRO A 145 3.89 -42.90 17.79
CA PRO A 145 5.02 -42.18 17.21
C PRO A 145 5.20 -40.80 17.85
N LYS A 146 6.45 -40.36 18.06
CA LYS A 146 6.78 -39.10 18.77
C LYS A 146 6.03 -37.88 18.22
N GLU A 147 5.81 -37.82 16.90
CA GLU A 147 5.15 -36.70 16.20
C GLU A 147 3.65 -36.58 16.51
N LYS A 148 2.99 -37.68 16.90
CA LYS A 148 1.56 -37.70 17.22
C LYS A 148 1.29 -37.66 18.72
N ARG A 149 2.33 -37.75 19.56
CA ARG A 149 2.16 -37.74 21.01
C ARG A 149 1.65 -36.37 21.47
N PRO A 150 0.64 -36.33 22.34
CA PRO A 150 0.22 -35.08 22.94
C PRO A 150 1.28 -34.56 23.90
N THR A 151 1.42 -33.24 23.99
CA THR A 151 2.25 -32.65 25.04
C THR A 151 1.48 -32.65 26.35
N ILE A 152 2.01 -33.31 27.39
CA ILE A 152 1.38 -33.35 28.72
C ILE A 152 2.19 -32.43 29.65
N THR A 153 1.53 -31.45 30.26
CA THR A 153 2.16 -30.49 31.19
C THR A 153 1.39 -30.40 32.50
N MET A 154 2.12 -30.17 33.59
CA MET A 154 1.58 -29.93 34.93
C MET A 154 2.23 -28.64 35.48
N PRO A 155 1.76 -27.45 35.04
CA PRO A 155 2.37 -26.19 35.44
C PRO A 155 2.09 -25.88 36.92
N PRO A 156 3.10 -25.51 37.72
CA PRO A 156 2.91 -24.87 39.01
C PRO A 156 2.29 -23.48 38.83
N ASN A 157 1.76 -22.93 39.92
CA ASN A 157 1.21 -21.58 39.93
C ASN A 157 2.24 -20.56 39.41
N LEU A 158 1.77 -19.58 38.64
CA LEU A 158 2.57 -18.55 37.96
C LEU A 158 3.47 -19.03 36.81
N GLN A 159 3.49 -20.33 36.48
CA GLN A 159 4.22 -20.80 35.30
C GLN A 159 3.40 -20.65 34.02
N GLU A 160 3.94 -19.92 33.05
CA GLU A 160 3.35 -19.79 31.71
C GLU A 160 3.52 -21.07 30.88
N VAL A 161 2.45 -21.47 30.18
CA VAL A 161 2.48 -22.54 29.18
C VAL A 161 2.39 -21.93 27.79
N LYS A 162 3.45 -22.03 27.00
CA LYS A 162 3.53 -21.47 25.64
C LYS A 162 3.23 -22.55 24.61
N LEU A 163 2.15 -22.38 23.86
CA LEU A 163 1.74 -23.30 22.78
C LEU A 163 1.96 -22.64 21.42
N LYS A 164 2.58 -23.36 20.48
CA LYS A 164 2.80 -22.88 19.11
C LYS A 164 1.77 -23.51 18.19
N PHE A 165 0.89 -22.68 17.63
CA PHE A 165 -0.08 -23.12 16.64
C PHE A 165 0.37 -22.71 15.25
N ALA A 166 0.77 -23.69 14.44
CA ALA A 166 1.01 -23.47 13.02
C ALA A 166 -0.32 -23.14 12.34
N ARG A 167 -0.55 -21.86 12.07
CA ARG A 167 -1.77 -21.42 11.39
C ARG A 167 -1.54 -21.54 9.88
N ARG A 168 -2.22 -22.50 9.24
CA ARG A 168 -2.34 -22.51 7.78
C ARG A 168 -3.16 -21.29 7.39
N ARG A 169 -2.52 -20.24 6.89
CA ARG A 169 -3.22 -19.09 6.32
C ARG A 169 -3.81 -19.55 4.98
N SER A 170 -5.13 -19.41 4.85
CA SER A 170 -5.84 -19.66 3.61
C SER A 170 -6.56 -18.38 3.24
N ALA A 171 -6.55 -18.04 1.95
CA ALA A 171 -7.31 -16.94 1.41
C ALA A 171 -8.28 -17.48 0.37
N LYS A 172 -9.49 -16.91 0.33
CA LYS A 172 -10.51 -17.28 -0.65
C LYS A 172 -10.48 -16.30 -1.80
N VAL A 173 -10.34 -16.80 -3.02
CA VAL A 173 -10.51 -15.98 -4.22
C VAL A 173 -12.01 -15.72 -4.42
N MET A 174 -12.40 -14.49 -4.73
CA MET A 174 -13.80 -14.08 -4.92
C MET A 174 -13.94 -13.15 -6.14
N GLY A 175 -15.17 -13.02 -6.64
CA GLY A 175 -15.50 -12.15 -7.77
C GLY A 175 -15.05 -12.72 -9.11
N SER A 176 -14.74 -11.82 -10.02
CA SER A 176 -14.23 -12.12 -11.37
C SER A 176 -12.99 -13.02 -11.36
N LEU A 177 -12.10 -12.90 -10.37
CA LEU A 177 -10.92 -13.79 -10.26
C LEU A 177 -11.31 -15.25 -10.00
N ALA A 178 -12.47 -15.50 -9.41
CA ALA A 178 -12.98 -16.85 -9.16
C ALA A 178 -13.81 -17.38 -10.33
N ASP A 179 -14.29 -16.49 -11.21
CA ASP A 179 -15.06 -16.83 -12.40
C ASP A 179 -14.11 -17.27 -13.53
N ARG A 180 -13.81 -18.58 -13.55
CA ARG A 180 -12.86 -19.19 -14.47
C ARG A 180 -13.51 -20.37 -15.16
N GLU A 181 -13.31 -20.48 -16.47
CA GLU A 181 -13.79 -21.64 -17.25
C GLU A 181 -13.09 -22.96 -16.89
N LYS A 182 -11.85 -22.89 -16.38
CA LYS A 182 -11.03 -24.05 -16.04
C LYS A 182 -10.71 -24.04 -14.55
N GLU A 183 -10.70 -25.23 -13.96
CA GLU A 183 -10.26 -25.42 -12.58
C GLU A 183 -8.80 -24.97 -12.40
N PRO A 184 -8.48 -24.27 -11.30
CA PRO A 184 -7.14 -23.76 -11.04
C PRO A 184 -6.15 -24.90 -10.82
N ARG A 185 -4.96 -24.77 -11.39
CA ARG A 185 -3.88 -25.76 -11.23
C ARG A 185 -2.92 -25.33 -10.13
N GLU A 186 -2.33 -26.30 -9.43
CA GLU A 186 -1.29 -26.01 -8.45
C GLU A 186 -0.06 -25.38 -9.14
N GLY A 187 0.40 -24.25 -8.61
CA GLY A 187 1.48 -23.45 -9.19
C GLY A 187 1.03 -22.34 -10.15
N GLU A 188 -0.27 -22.22 -10.43
CA GLU A 188 -0.79 -21.13 -11.23
C GLU A 188 -0.71 -19.79 -10.47
N SER A 189 -0.23 -18.74 -11.16
CA SER A 189 -0.14 -17.39 -10.60
C SER A 189 -1.52 -16.78 -10.41
N VAL A 190 -1.74 -16.17 -9.23
CA VAL A 190 -2.95 -15.42 -8.92
C VAL A 190 -2.54 -14.00 -8.54
N SER A 191 -2.99 -13.01 -9.32
CA SER A 191 -2.76 -11.59 -9.06
C SER A 191 -4.07 -10.92 -8.64
N GLY A 192 -4.08 -10.30 -7.46
CA GLY A 192 -5.24 -9.57 -6.95
C GLY A 192 -4.92 -8.89 -5.63
N ILE A 193 -5.92 -8.21 -5.07
CA ILE A 193 -5.79 -7.51 -3.79
C ILE A 193 -6.16 -8.48 -2.67
N LEU A 194 -5.23 -8.71 -1.74
CA LEU A 194 -5.44 -9.51 -0.54
C LEU A 194 -6.03 -8.65 0.59
N VAL A 195 -7.28 -8.90 0.95
CA VAL A 195 -7.98 -8.20 2.02
C VAL A 195 -8.15 -9.15 3.20
N THR A 196 -7.65 -8.76 4.37
CA THR A 196 -7.77 -9.56 5.60
C THR A 196 -8.62 -8.82 6.62
N GLN A 197 -9.74 -9.42 7.00
CA GLN A 197 -10.63 -8.92 8.04
C GLN A 197 -10.90 -10.01 9.06
N ASN A 198 -10.64 -9.76 10.35
CA ASN A 198 -10.88 -10.71 11.44
C ASN A 198 -10.32 -12.11 11.15
N PHE A 199 -9.09 -12.15 10.61
CA PHE A 199 -8.38 -13.37 10.21
C PHE A 199 -9.02 -14.19 9.07
N ASN A 200 -10.01 -13.65 8.39
CA ASN A 200 -10.51 -14.18 7.14
C ASN A 200 -9.87 -13.39 6.00
N SER A 201 -9.08 -14.07 5.19
CA SER A 201 -8.37 -13.48 4.06
C SER A 201 -9.11 -13.77 2.77
N LYS A 202 -9.27 -12.75 1.93
CA LYS A 202 -9.93 -12.81 0.63
C LYS A 202 -9.00 -12.22 -0.43
N ILE A 203 -8.99 -12.80 -1.62
CA ILE A 203 -8.30 -12.23 -2.78
C ILE A 203 -9.37 -11.81 -3.77
N VAL A 204 -9.35 -10.54 -4.17
CA VAL A 204 -10.36 -9.93 -5.05
C VAL A 204 -9.70 -9.10 -6.15
N SER A 205 -10.42 -8.88 -7.24
CA SER A 205 -10.04 -7.92 -8.28
C SER A 205 -10.10 -6.49 -7.71
N PRO A 206 -9.28 -5.54 -8.19
CA PRO A 206 -9.47 -4.11 -7.89
C PRO A 206 -10.90 -3.62 -8.16
N GLU A 207 -11.53 -4.12 -9.24
CA GLU A 207 -12.90 -3.74 -9.64
C GLU A 207 -13.97 -4.29 -8.68
N ASP A 208 -13.72 -5.47 -8.12
CA ASP A 208 -14.64 -6.17 -7.22
C ASP A 208 -14.49 -5.73 -5.75
N LEU A 209 -13.46 -4.92 -5.46
CA LEU A 209 -13.14 -4.48 -4.10
C LEU A 209 -14.34 -3.81 -3.39
N PRO A 210 -15.11 -2.90 -4.01
CA PRO A 210 -16.29 -2.27 -3.37
C PRO A 210 -17.43 -3.25 -3.12
N THR A 211 -17.52 -4.33 -3.88
CA THR A 211 -18.59 -5.33 -3.78
C THR A 211 -18.37 -6.26 -2.59
N TYR A 212 -17.11 -6.67 -2.35
CA TYR A 212 -16.77 -7.66 -1.32
C TYR A 212 -16.16 -7.07 -0.05
N THR A 213 -15.91 -5.75 -0.03
CA THR A 213 -15.33 -5.03 1.09
C THR A 213 -16.04 -3.70 1.31
N GLN A 214 -15.85 -3.11 2.50
CA GLN A 214 -16.36 -1.77 2.80
C GLN A 214 -15.44 -0.65 2.27
N LEU A 215 -14.41 -1.01 1.52
CA LEU A 215 -13.46 -0.05 0.98
C LEU A 215 -14.07 0.65 -0.23
N ARG A 216 -13.97 1.99 -0.23
CA ARG A 216 -14.30 2.79 -1.40
C ARG A 216 -13.08 2.83 -2.31
N VAL A 217 -13.30 2.52 -3.58
CA VAL A 217 -12.30 2.71 -4.63
C VAL A 217 -12.52 4.09 -5.25
N GLY A 218 -11.44 4.83 -5.48
CA GLY A 218 -11.47 6.11 -6.17
C GLY A 218 -10.14 6.36 -6.87
N SER A 219 -10.18 7.12 -7.95
CA SER A 219 -9.01 7.65 -8.64
C SER A 219 -8.85 9.14 -8.33
N VAL A 220 -7.63 9.65 -8.49
CA VAL A 220 -7.33 11.08 -8.34
C VAL A 220 -6.81 11.56 -9.68
N SER A 221 -7.43 12.59 -10.25
CA SER A 221 -6.95 13.27 -11.45
C SER A 221 -6.34 14.61 -11.08
N SER A 222 -5.19 14.92 -11.67
CA SER A 222 -4.47 16.17 -11.48
C SER A 222 -4.56 17.04 -12.74
N ARG A 223 -4.62 18.36 -12.54
CA ARG A 223 -4.58 19.36 -13.61
C ARG A 223 -3.59 20.45 -13.22
N LEU A 224 -2.68 20.77 -14.13
CA LEU A 224 -1.70 21.83 -13.97
C LEU A 224 -1.76 22.81 -15.15
N HIS A 225 -1.74 24.09 -14.83
CA HIS A 225 -1.63 25.16 -15.82
C HIS A 225 -0.19 25.65 -15.88
N VAL A 226 0.45 25.45 -17.02
CA VAL A 226 1.84 25.81 -17.27
C VAL A 226 1.88 26.99 -18.23
N PRO A 227 2.63 28.07 -17.95
CA PRO A 227 2.83 29.14 -18.90
C PRO A 227 3.46 28.62 -20.19
N PHE A 228 2.89 28.97 -21.34
CA PHE A 228 3.42 28.57 -22.65
C PHE A 228 3.01 29.58 -23.72
N VAL A 229 4.01 30.26 -24.31
CA VAL A 229 3.83 31.29 -25.35
C VAL A 229 4.49 30.88 -26.69
N GLY A 230 4.91 29.61 -26.79
CA GLY A 230 5.47 29.02 -28.00
C GLY A 230 4.40 28.67 -29.03
N GLN A 231 4.83 28.33 -30.25
CA GLN A 231 3.93 27.82 -31.28
C GLN A 231 3.59 26.34 -31.02
N VAL A 232 2.39 25.92 -31.43
CA VAL A 232 1.94 24.53 -31.29
C VAL A 232 2.83 23.56 -32.07
N SER A 233 3.36 23.99 -33.23
CA SER A 233 4.33 23.24 -34.04
C SER A 233 5.59 22.87 -33.27
N THR A 234 6.13 23.80 -32.47
CA THR A 234 7.29 23.57 -31.61
C THR A 234 6.98 22.54 -30.51
N LEU A 235 5.82 22.65 -29.88
CA LEU A 235 5.38 21.69 -28.87
C LEU A 235 5.17 20.29 -29.45
N ARG A 236 4.54 20.22 -30.64
CA ARG A 236 4.32 18.98 -31.40
C ARG A 236 5.65 18.27 -31.68
N LEU A 237 6.69 19.01 -32.08
CA LEU A 237 8.02 18.46 -32.32
C LEU A 237 8.61 17.85 -31.04
N PHE A 238 8.71 18.62 -29.96
CA PHE A 238 9.31 18.17 -28.70
C PHE A 238 8.57 16.99 -28.07
N LEU A 239 7.23 16.96 -28.17
CA LEU A 239 6.45 15.83 -27.66
C LEU A 239 6.68 14.56 -28.49
N ASN A 240 6.76 14.66 -29.82
CA ASN A 240 7.01 13.49 -30.68
C ASN A 240 8.46 12.97 -30.62
N GLU A 241 9.41 13.81 -30.23
CA GLU A 241 10.80 13.41 -30.04
C GLU A 241 10.99 12.64 -28.72
N MET A 242 10.30 13.07 -27.66
CA MET A 242 10.40 12.46 -26.33
C MET A 242 9.47 11.28 -26.09
N PHE A 243 8.28 11.30 -26.71
CA PHE A 243 7.25 10.28 -26.48
C PHE A 243 6.85 9.61 -27.78
N THR A 244 6.67 8.29 -27.72
CA THR A 244 6.15 7.51 -28.85
C THR A 244 4.63 7.44 -28.76
N GLY A 245 3.95 7.45 -29.92
CA GLY A 245 2.49 7.29 -29.98
C GLY A 245 1.69 8.49 -29.46
N VAL A 246 2.22 9.71 -29.61
CA VAL A 246 1.47 10.94 -29.33
C VAL A 246 0.31 11.06 -30.33
N ILE A 247 -0.91 11.14 -29.81
CA ILE A 247 -2.12 11.35 -30.60
C ILE A 247 -2.48 12.82 -30.48
N GLU A 248 -2.58 13.48 -31.63
CA GLU A 248 -2.99 14.87 -31.72
C GLU A 248 -4.43 14.97 -32.18
N THR A 249 -5.20 15.79 -31.47
CA THR A 249 -6.59 16.10 -31.80
C THR A 249 -6.78 17.60 -31.85
N GLU A 250 -7.26 18.11 -32.97
CA GLU A 250 -7.61 19.51 -33.16
C GLU A 250 -9.13 19.64 -33.04
N ASN A 251 -9.60 20.48 -32.13
CA ASN A 251 -11.01 20.72 -31.92
C ASN A 251 -11.42 21.96 -32.72
N GLU A 252 -11.98 21.75 -33.92
CA GLU A 252 -12.39 22.83 -34.82
C GLU A 252 -13.73 23.50 -34.40
N GLU A 253 -14.53 22.80 -33.59
CA GLU A 253 -15.85 23.27 -33.13
C GLU A 253 -15.76 24.36 -32.04
N GLU A 254 -14.71 24.33 -31.22
CA GLU A 254 -14.43 25.33 -30.19
C GLU A 254 -13.30 26.26 -30.64
N LYS A 255 -13.64 27.53 -30.91
CA LYS A 255 -12.62 28.56 -31.21
C LYS A 255 -11.85 28.92 -29.93
N GLY A 256 -10.53 28.74 -29.96
CA GLY A 256 -9.63 29.19 -28.91
C GLY A 256 -9.61 30.72 -28.78
N HIS A 257 -8.90 31.22 -27.76
CA HIS A 257 -8.90 32.65 -27.41
C HIS A 257 -8.51 33.59 -28.55
N ASP A 258 -7.60 33.16 -29.43
CA ASP A 258 -7.09 33.95 -30.56
C ASP A 258 -7.76 33.58 -31.91
N GLY A 259 -8.86 32.81 -31.89
CA GLY A 259 -9.50 32.28 -33.11
C GLY A 259 -8.79 31.05 -33.72
N ASN A 260 -7.68 30.62 -33.13
CA ASN A 260 -6.98 29.37 -33.47
C ASN A 260 -7.67 28.15 -32.86
N ALA A 261 -7.50 26.99 -33.50
CA ALA A 261 -8.01 25.71 -33.01
C ALA A 261 -7.38 25.32 -31.66
N ILE A 262 -8.19 24.69 -30.80
CA ILE A 262 -7.70 24.08 -29.57
C ILE A 262 -7.04 22.76 -29.92
N VAL A 263 -5.77 22.59 -29.55
CA VAL A 263 -5.01 21.38 -29.85
C VAL A 263 -4.75 20.61 -28.56
N THR A 264 -5.14 19.34 -28.56
CA THR A 264 -4.92 18.41 -27.45
C THR A 264 -4.02 17.27 -27.90
N PHE A 265 -2.90 17.12 -27.20
CA PHE A 265 -2.00 15.97 -27.33
C PHE A 265 -2.31 14.97 -26.22
N SER A 266 -2.62 13.73 -26.57
CA SER A 266 -2.73 12.63 -25.61
C SER A 266 -1.65 11.59 -25.89
N PHE A 267 -1.13 10.96 -24.84
CA PHE A 267 -0.12 9.91 -24.95
C PHE A 267 -0.29 8.91 -23.81
N HIS A 268 0.24 7.71 -24.04
CA HIS A 268 0.12 6.59 -23.10
C HIS A 268 -1.35 6.25 -22.76
N GLU A 269 -2.13 5.86 -23.77
CA GLU A 269 -3.55 5.44 -23.61
C GLU A 269 -4.43 6.49 -22.91
N ASP A 270 -4.25 7.77 -23.25
CA ASP A 270 -5.06 8.89 -22.73
C ASP A 270 -4.86 9.18 -21.23
N GLN A 271 -3.82 8.60 -20.61
CA GLN A 271 -3.47 8.84 -19.20
C GLN A 271 -2.91 10.23 -18.93
N VAL A 272 -2.28 10.86 -19.93
CA VAL A 272 -1.77 12.24 -19.85
C VAL A 272 -2.22 13.01 -21.09
N LYS A 273 -2.72 14.24 -20.86
CA LYS A 273 -3.20 15.14 -21.91
C LYS A 273 -2.57 16.52 -21.76
N VAL A 274 -2.21 17.12 -22.88
CA VAL A 274 -1.71 18.50 -22.96
C VAL A 274 -2.61 19.28 -23.91
N THR A 275 -3.32 20.26 -23.39
CA THR A 275 -4.20 21.13 -24.18
C THR A 275 -3.60 22.53 -24.32
N THR A 276 -3.53 23.03 -25.55
CA THR A 276 -3.11 24.41 -25.87
C THR A 276 -4.20 25.14 -26.66
N GLY A 277 -4.19 26.49 -26.64
CA GLY A 277 -5.16 27.31 -27.38
C GLY A 277 -6.43 27.70 -26.61
N LYS A 278 -6.76 27.00 -25.51
CA LYS A 278 -7.90 27.35 -24.62
C LYS A 278 -7.74 28.71 -23.96
N THR A 279 -6.54 29.01 -23.47
CA THR A 279 -6.23 30.28 -22.80
C THR A 279 -4.90 30.79 -23.31
N ARG A 280 -4.84 32.08 -23.64
CA ARG A 280 -3.62 32.69 -24.17
C ARG A 280 -2.47 32.55 -23.18
N GLY A 281 -1.35 32.04 -23.65
CA GLY A 281 -0.14 31.92 -22.85
C GLY A 281 -0.14 30.76 -21.85
N ILE A 282 -1.09 29.81 -21.93
CA ILE A 282 -1.21 28.69 -21.00
C ILE A 282 -1.38 27.36 -21.76
N ALA A 283 -0.56 26.38 -21.40
CA ALA A 283 -0.78 24.98 -21.70
C ALA A 283 -1.36 24.28 -20.45
N THR A 284 -2.38 23.45 -20.63
CA THR A 284 -3.00 22.70 -19.53
C THR A 284 -2.58 21.24 -19.63
N VAL A 285 -1.93 20.72 -18.59
CA VAL A 285 -1.54 19.32 -18.46
C VAL A 285 -2.52 18.62 -17.51
N GLU A 286 -3.15 17.54 -17.95
CA GLU A 286 -4.10 16.74 -17.16
C GLU A 286 -3.64 15.28 -17.13
N TRP A 287 -3.68 14.64 -15.97
CA TRP A 287 -3.31 13.23 -15.83
C TRP A 287 -4.00 12.52 -14.67
N GLU A 288 -4.03 11.19 -14.69
CA GLU A 288 -4.41 10.37 -13.54
C GLU A 288 -3.21 10.14 -12.61
N ALA A 289 -3.36 10.50 -11.33
CA ALA A 289 -2.31 10.43 -10.32
C ALA A 289 -1.91 8.97 -10.09
N SER A 290 -0.81 8.61 -10.71
CA SER A 290 -0.23 7.27 -10.74
C SER A 290 1.28 7.40 -10.87
N PRO A 291 2.09 6.43 -10.39
CA PRO A 291 3.55 6.53 -10.48
C PRO A 291 4.06 6.78 -11.91
N LEU A 292 3.37 6.24 -12.91
CA LEU A 292 3.70 6.46 -14.31
C LEU A 292 3.18 7.79 -14.83
N GLY A 293 1.91 8.11 -14.56
CA GLY A 293 1.28 9.38 -14.95
C GLY A 293 2.01 10.60 -14.37
N ASP A 294 2.46 10.53 -13.12
CA ASP A 294 3.19 11.60 -12.45
C ASP A 294 4.56 11.86 -13.12
N VAL A 295 5.31 10.80 -13.44
CA VAL A 295 6.61 10.91 -14.13
C VAL A 295 6.44 11.47 -15.55
N LEU A 296 5.42 11.01 -16.26
CA LEU A 296 5.11 11.51 -17.60
C LEU A 296 4.66 12.97 -17.55
N ALA A 297 3.81 13.35 -16.60
CA ALA A 297 3.36 14.72 -16.41
C ALA A 297 4.53 15.66 -16.07
N ASP A 298 5.42 15.27 -15.15
CA ASP A 298 6.61 16.06 -14.80
C ASP A 298 7.52 16.27 -16.02
N SER A 299 7.73 15.22 -16.82
CA SER A 299 8.52 15.28 -18.05
C SER A 299 7.92 16.26 -19.06
N VAL A 300 6.59 16.25 -19.21
CA VAL A 300 5.85 17.15 -20.10
C VAL A 300 5.91 18.59 -19.63
N VAL A 301 5.78 18.83 -18.33
CA VAL A 301 5.90 20.17 -17.73
C VAL A 301 7.31 20.72 -17.98
N ALA A 302 8.35 19.91 -17.78
CA ALA A 302 9.72 20.30 -18.07
C ALA A 302 9.92 20.65 -19.56
N LEU A 303 9.34 19.86 -20.47
CA LEU A 303 9.39 20.14 -21.91
C LEU A 303 8.65 21.42 -22.29
N LEU A 304 7.49 21.69 -21.69
CA LEU A 304 6.76 22.94 -21.90
C LEU A 304 7.58 24.15 -21.46
N MET A 305 8.22 24.07 -20.29
CA MET A 305 9.10 25.13 -19.79
C MET A 305 10.35 25.29 -20.68
N HIS A 306 10.93 24.20 -21.14
CA HIS A 306 12.07 24.21 -22.05
C HIS A 306 11.71 24.86 -23.39
N ALA A 307 10.62 24.41 -24.02
CA ALA A 307 10.10 24.96 -25.28
C ALA A 307 9.78 26.46 -25.17
N GLN A 308 9.25 26.90 -24.02
CA GLN A 308 9.05 28.32 -23.74
C GLN A 308 10.38 29.09 -23.69
N SER A 309 11.40 28.55 -23.03
CA SER A 309 12.72 29.20 -22.93
C SER A 309 13.42 29.30 -24.29
N SER A 310 13.37 28.24 -25.10
CA SER A 310 13.96 28.19 -26.45
C SER A 310 13.26 29.18 -27.39
N ALA A 311 11.93 29.27 -27.34
CA ALA A 311 11.17 30.25 -28.11
C ALA A 311 11.38 31.72 -27.64
N ALA A 312 11.66 31.93 -26.35
CA ALA A 312 11.98 33.25 -25.80
C ALA A 312 13.38 33.74 -26.23
N SER A 313 14.37 32.85 -26.29
CA SER A 313 15.73 33.16 -26.80
C SER A 313 15.70 33.62 -28.26
N ILE A 314 14.80 33.05 -29.09
CA ILE A 314 14.62 33.45 -30.50
C ILE A 314 13.96 34.84 -30.63
N ARG A 315 13.05 35.20 -29.72
CA ARG A 315 12.38 36.52 -29.73
C ARG A 315 13.23 37.66 -29.19
N LEU A 316 14.18 37.37 -28.30
CA LEU A 316 15.10 38.37 -27.71
C LEU A 316 16.21 38.80 -28.68
N THR A 317 16.57 37.96 -29.66
CA THR A 317 17.59 38.28 -30.67
C THR A 317 17.01 38.97 -31.92
N SER A 318 15.68 39.05 -32.05
CA SER A 318 14.99 39.50 -33.26
C SER A 318 14.45 40.94 -33.22
N GLN A 319 14.93 41.82 -32.34
CA GLN A 319 14.53 43.24 -32.35
C GLN A 319 15.60 44.15 -33.00
N PRO A 320 15.42 44.58 -34.26
CA PRO A 320 16.12 45.73 -34.80
C PRO A 320 15.49 47.02 -34.24
N CYS A 321 16.29 47.85 -33.58
CA CYS A 321 15.92 49.20 -33.17
C CYS A 321 15.82 50.13 -34.38
N GLY A 322 14.61 50.27 -34.93
CA GLY A 322 14.31 51.21 -36.00
C GLY A 322 14.03 52.62 -35.48
N HIS A 323 15.01 53.51 -35.55
CA HIS A 323 14.77 54.94 -35.58
C HIS A 323 14.68 55.41 -37.03
N GLN A 324 13.49 55.80 -37.52
CA GLN A 324 13.39 56.99 -38.36
C GLN A 324 11.97 57.56 -38.48
N ARG A 325 11.96 58.88 -38.24
CA ARG A 325 11.03 59.97 -38.58
C ARG A 325 9.75 59.66 -39.36
N LYS A 326 8.65 60.11 -38.75
CA LYS A 326 7.36 60.45 -39.38
C LYS A 326 7.53 61.41 -40.56
N VAL A 327 6.96 61.03 -41.71
CA VAL A 327 6.35 61.95 -42.67
C VAL A 327 4.91 61.46 -42.91
N SER A 328 3.99 62.42 -42.84
CA SER A 328 2.55 62.41 -43.15
C SER A 328 2.25 61.74 -44.50
N SER A 329 1.08 61.18 -44.85
CA SER A 329 -0.33 61.56 -44.69
C SER A 329 -1.15 60.47 -45.45
N SER A 330 -2.14 59.84 -44.82
CA SER A 330 -3.59 59.87 -45.16
C SER A 330 -4.07 59.21 -46.48
N SER A 331 -5.31 58.66 -46.38
CA SER A 331 -6.30 58.22 -47.40
C SER A 331 -6.07 56.84 -48.04
N GLU A 332 -6.96 55.85 -47.76
CA GLU A 332 -8.13 55.40 -48.59
C GLU A 332 -7.66 54.57 -49.81
N GLU A 333 -8.28 53.54 -50.37
CA GLU A 333 -9.41 52.61 -50.12
C GLU A 333 -9.29 51.58 -51.29
N ASN A 334 -9.89 50.39 -51.14
CA ASN A 334 -10.32 49.44 -52.21
C ASN A 334 -9.22 48.67 -52.99
N GLU A 335 -9.39 47.44 -53.50
CA GLU A 335 -10.44 46.40 -53.55
C GLU A 335 -9.75 45.12 -54.10
N ASP A 336 -10.38 43.94 -53.90
CA ASP A 336 -10.34 42.67 -54.67
C ASP A 336 -9.06 42.25 -55.43
N GLY A 337 -8.56 41.02 -55.35
CA GLY A 337 -9.23 39.74 -55.19
C GLY A 337 -8.56 38.77 -56.16
N ASP A 338 -8.18 37.57 -55.71
CA ASP A 338 -8.29 36.32 -56.49
C ASP A 338 -7.71 35.13 -55.69
N GLN A 339 -8.49 34.06 -55.61
CA GLN A 339 -8.08 32.70 -55.20
C GLN A 339 -7.56 31.92 -56.43
N PRO A 340 -7.27 30.61 -56.33
CA PRO A 340 -6.19 29.90 -55.64
C PRO A 340 -5.36 29.10 -56.70
N PRO A 341 -4.48 28.10 -56.39
CA PRO A 341 -4.99 26.75 -56.12
C PRO A 341 -4.12 25.81 -55.23
N SER A 342 -4.81 24.81 -54.69
CA SER A 342 -4.36 23.55 -54.09
C SER A 342 -3.18 22.83 -54.80
N LYS A 343 -2.33 22.10 -54.04
CA LYS A 343 -1.59 20.92 -54.55
C LYS A 343 -1.10 19.95 -53.47
N LYS A 344 -1.75 18.77 -53.47
CA LYS A 344 -1.25 17.38 -53.35
C LYS A 344 -0.10 17.04 -52.39
N LEU A 345 -0.46 16.11 -51.49
CA LEU A 345 0.37 15.11 -50.80
C LEU A 345 1.46 14.50 -51.69
N ARG A 346 2.67 14.41 -51.14
CA ARG A 346 3.79 13.65 -51.70
C ARG A 346 4.41 12.84 -50.57
N GLU A 347 4.45 11.52 -50.75
CA GLU A 347 5.16 10.56 -49.89
C GLU A 347 6.66 10.88 -49.87
N GLU A 348 7.26 11.03 -48.68
CA GLU A 348 8.71 11.15 -48.53
C GLU A 348 9.32 9.87 -47.90
N LYS A 349 10.33 9.37 -48.59
CA LYS A 349 11.23 8.28 -48.19
C LYS A 349 12.00 8.65 -46.91
N SER A 350 12.36 7.66 -46.11
CA SER A 350 13.21 7.80 -44.91
C SER A 350 14.51 8.57 -45.22
N GLN A 351 14.56 9.84 -44.81
CA GLN A 351 15.75 10.70 -44.86
C GLN A 351 16.64 10.41 -43.64
N SER A 352 17.96 10.52 -43.77
CA SER A 352 18.87 10.36 -42.62
C SER A 352 18.68 11.51 -41.63
N THR A 353 18.83 11.23 -40.34
CA THR A 353 18.77 12.21 -39.23
C THR A 353 19.64 13.44 -39.48
N THR A 354 20.80 13.25 -40.10
CA THR A 354 21.75 14.33 -40.43
C THR A 354 21.24 15.23 -41.56
N GLU A 355 20.62 14.67 -42.60
CA GLU A 355 20.10 15.45 -43.72
C GLU A 355 18.92 16.34 -43.28
N SER A 356 18.03 15.80 -42.44
CA SER A 356 16.93 16.58 -41.85
C SER A 356 17.44 17.74 -40.97
N ARG A 357 18.56 17.54 -40.26
CA ARG A 357 19.20 18.60 -39.46
C ARG A 357 19.86 19.68 -40.31
N LEU A 358 20.55 19.30 -41.38
CA LEU A 358 21.12 20.28 -42.32
C LEU A 358 20.01 21.12 -42.99
N ARG A 359 18.85 20.51 -43.28
CA ARG A 359 17.67 21.24 -43.77
C ARG A 359 17.05 22.16 -42.72
N LEU A 360 17.07 21.78 -41.43
CA LEU A 360 16.63 22.65 -40.34
C LEU A 360 17.51 23.90 -40.24
N ILE A 361 18.85 23.72 -40.29
CA ILE A 361 19.80 24.83 -40.29
C ILE A 361 19.54 25.74 -41.50
N HIS A 362 19.32 25.16 -42.69
CA HIS A 362 18.99 25.92 -43.89
C HIS A 362 17.71 26.74 -43.76
N ASN A 363 16.61 26.13 -43.30
CA ASN A 363 15.33 26.82 -43.13
C ASN A 363 15.46 27.95 -42.10
N THR A 364 16.22 27.73 -41.02
CA THR A 364 16.49 28.75 -40.01
C THR A 364 17.30 29.92 -40.57
N LEU A 365 18.28 29.65 -41.43
CA LEU A 365 19.07 30.69 -42.10
C LEU A 365 18.26 31.45 -43.15
N LEU A 366 17.38 30.79 -43.91
CA LEU A 366 16.45 31.44 -44.86
C LEU A 366 15.43 32.34 -44.17
N GLU A 367 14.98 32.00 -42.96
CA GLU A 367 14.11 32.86 -42.17
C GLU A 367 14.83 34.13 -41.69
N GLN A 368 16.15 34.06 -41.48
CA GLN A 368 16.96 35.19 -41.01
C GLN A 368 17.53 36.05 -42.14
N PHE A 369 17.90 35.44 -43.26
CA PHE A 369 18.55 36.09 -44.39
C PHE A 369 17.78 35.84 -45.68
N LYS A 370 17.46 36.91 -46.41
CA LYS A 370 16.62 36.83 -47.62
C LYS A 370 17.22 35.99 -48.75
N ASN A 371 18.54 35.77 -48.75
CA ASN A 371 19.25 35.10 -49.83
C ASN A 371 20.32 34.15 -49.28
N VAL A 372 19.97 32.86 -49.22
CA VAL A 372 20.85 31.77 -48.76
C VAL A 372 20.84 30.66 -49.80
N GLU A 373 22.01 30.32 -50.33
CA GLU A 373 22.20 29.16 -51.21
C GLU A 373 22.83 28.01 -50.40
N ALA A 374 22.25 26.81 -50.50
CA ALA A 374 22.70 25.64 -49.73
C ALA A 374 23.10 24.48 -50.64
N THR A 375 24.20 23.82 -50.28
CA THR A 375 24.67 22.57 -50.89
C THR A 375 24.87 21.52 -49.80
N TYR A 376 24.38 20.30 -50.05
CA TYR A 376 24.39 19.20 -49.09
C TYR A 376 25.19 18.03 -49.65
N GLU A 377 26.24 17.63 -48.95
CA GLU A 377 27.06 16.47 -49.27
C GLU A 377 27.14 15.54 -48.05
N SER A 378 26.23 14.56 -47.98
CA SER A 378 26.18 13.55 -46.91
C SER A 378 26.08 14.17 -45.50
N ARG A 379 27.20 14.31 -44.78
CA ARG A 379 27.29 14.87 -43.42
C ARG A 379 27.71 16.35 -43.39
N VAL A 380 27.93 16.96 -44.55
CA VAL A 380 28.38 18.33 -44.70
C VAL A 380 27.30 19.17 -45.36
N GLY A 381 26.95 20.30 -44.75
CA GLY A 381 26.16 21.35 -45.38
C GLY A 381 26.98 22.62 -45.52
N THR A 382 26.99 23.18 -46.72
CA THR A 382 27.62 24.46 -47.04
C THR A 382 26.55 25.48 -47.42
N PHE A 383 26.54 26.62 -46.74
CA PHE A 383 25.56 27.69 -46.88
C PHE A 383 26.27 29.00 -47.26
N GLU A 384 25.93 29.54 -48.42
CA GLU A 384 26.38 30.86 -48.87
C GLU A 384 25.27 31.88 -48.58
N ILE A 385 25.56 32.84 -47.70
CA ILE A 385 24.61 33.87 -47.27
C ILE A 385 25.01 35.19 -47.92
N LYS A 386 24.11 35.79 -48.70
CA LYS A 386 24.30 37.11 -49.32
C LYS A 386 23.43 38.13 -48.59
N THR A 387 24.05 39.16 -48.00
CA THR A 387 23.35 40.20 -47.25
C THR A 387 23.75 41.59 -47.71
N ASP A 388 22.79 42.51 -47.74
CA ASP A 388 23.02 43.94 -48.06
C ASP A 388 23.47 44.74 -46.82
N ALA A 389 23.75 44.06 -45.71
CA ALA A 389 23.94 44.67 -44.40
C ALA A 389 25.40 44.65 -43.98
N GLY A 390 26.13 45.73 -44.29
CA GLY A 390 27.35 46.07 -43.55
C GLY A 390 27.97 47.38 -43.98
N LEU A 391 27.84 48.41 -43.11
CA LEU A 391 28.68 49.60 -43.14
C LEU A 391 28.88 50.12 -41.70
N GLU A 392 29.68 49.39 -40.92
CA GLU A 392 30.38 49.96 -39.74
C GLU A 392 31.87 49.56 -39.74
N SER A 393 32.54 49.75 -40.87
CA SER A 393 34.00 49.96 -40.90
C SER A 393 34.37 50.59 -42.23
N GLY A 394 34.79 51.85 -42.22
CA GLY A 394 35.05 52.65 -43.41
C GLY A 394 36.22 52.15 -44.24
N SER A 395 35.96 51.20 -45.14
CA SER A 395 36.79 50.86 -46.30
C SER A 395 36.06 49.83 -47.16
N LEU A 396 35.32 50.28 -48.18
CA LEU A 396 34.98 49.66 -49.48
C LEU A 396 33.80 50.44 -50.14
N ALA A 397 33.60 50.31 -51.44
CA ALA A 397 32.69 51.16 -52.24
C ALA A 397 31.22 50.69 -52.18
N ASP A 398 30.29 51.61 -52.48
CA ASP A 398 28.84 51.58 -52.19
C ASP A 398 27.98 50.53 -52.95
N ASP A 399 28.56 49.41 -53.44
CA ASP A 399 27.85 48.34 -54.17
C ASP A 399 28.37 46.92 -53.81
N ASP A 400 29.10 46.75 -52.70
CA ASP A 400 29.64 45.43 -52.30
C ASP A 400 28.64 44.62 -51.47
N VAL A 401 28.10 43.54 -52.07
CA VAL A 401 27.29 42.52 -51.38
C VAL A 401 28.18 41.74 -50.40
N LEU A 402 27.79 41.67 -49.12
CA LEU A 402 28.50 40.85 -48.13
C LEU A 402 28.14 39.38 -48.33
N ILE A 403 29.18 38.57 -48.56
CA ILE A 403 29.09 37.11 -48.69
C ILE A 403 29.69 36.48 -47.44
N CYS A 404 28.88 35.72 -46.69
CA CYS A 404 29.36 34.85 -45.62
C CYS A 404 29.20 33.39 -46.04
N ASN A 405 30.28 32.62 -45.99
CA ASN A 405 30.29 31.19 -46.25
C ASN A 405 30.31 30.41 -44.94
N VAL A 406 29.32 29.55 -44.74
CA VAL A 406 29.17 28.71 -43.55
C VAL A 406 29.31 27.25 -43.97
N ARG A 407 30.15 26.51 -43.26
CA ARG A 407 30.28 25.06 -43.39
C ARG A 407 29.98 24.38 -42.07
N VAL A 408 29.01 23.46 -42.09
CA VAL A 408 28.63 22.62 -40.95
C VAL A 408 28.92 21.17 -41.31
N GLU A 409 29.77 20.51 -40.53
CA GLU A 409 30.15 19.11 -40.72
C GLU A 409 29.82 18.32 -39.45
N PHE A 410 28.97 17.29 -39.57
CA PHE A 410 28.64 16.38 -38.48
C PHE A 410 29.64 15.22 -38.42
N GLU A 411 30.17 14.92 -37.24
CA GLU A 411 31.19 13.87 -37.06
C GLU A 411 30.60 12.45 -37.22
N ASP A 412 29.32 12.26 -36.93
CA ASP A 412 28.61 10.98 -37.01
C ASP A 412 27.20 11.08 -37.66
N ASP A 413 26.62 9.93 -38.05
CA ASP A 413 25.25 9.85 -38.60
C ASP A 413 24.18 10.15 -37.53
N MET A 414 24.57 10.10 -36.25
CA MET A 414 23.73 10.47 -35.12
C MET A 414 23.68 12.00 -34.90
N GLY A 415 24.56 12.75 -35.59
CA GLY A 415 24.67 14.20 -35.60
C GLY A 415 24.92 14.82 -34.23
N ILE A 416 25.66 14.13 -33.36
CA ILE A 416 25.84 14.51 -31.95
C ILE A 416 26.85 15.65 -31.80
N ASP A 417 27.98 15.56 -32.52
CA ASP A 417 29.02 16.56 -32.51
C ASP A 417 29.18 17.15 -33.92
N SER A 418 29.25 18.47 -34.01
CA SER A 418 29.33 19.21 -35.29
C SER A 418 30.45 20.25 -35.27
N LYS A 419 31.23 20.30 -36.34
CA LYS A 419 32.23 21.33 -36.59
C LYS A 419 31.64 22.42 -37.48
N ILE A 420 31.53 23.63 -36.93
CA ILE A 420 31.01 24.81 -37.64
C ILE A 420 32.17 25.74 -37.99
N THR A 421 32.27 26.13 -39.25
CA THR A 421 33.27 27.05 -39.77
C THR A 421 32.55 28.19 -40.50
N VAL A 422 32.80 29.44 -40.12
CA VAL A 422 32.20 30.62 -40.74
C VAL A 422 33.30 31.52 -41.29
N GLU A 423 33.27 31.76 -42.59
CA GLU A 423 34.17 32.68 -43.30
C GLU A 423 33.36 33.90 -43.76
N CYS A 424 33.61 35.06 -43.16
CA CYS A 424 32.95 36.30 -43.55
C CYS A 424 33.88 37.50 -43.37
N ASN A 425 33.70 38.53 -44.21
CA ASN A 425 34.50 39.76 -44.16
C ASN A 425 34.18 40.64 -42.93
N ASP A 426 32.99 40.50 -42.34
CA ASP A 426 32.60 41.15 -41.08
C ASP A 426 32.72 40.17 -39.89
N GLY A 427 33.64 40.48 -38.98
CA GLY A 427 33.92 39.66 -37.80
C GLY A 427 32.76 39.59 -36.80
N LYS A 428 31.93 40.65 -36.65
CA LYS A 428 30.78 40.61 -35.73
C LYS A 428 29.66 39.74 -36.29
N LEU A 429 29.39 39.86 -37.59
CA LEU A 429 28.41 39.03 -38.28
C LEU A 429 28.81 37.55 -38.25
N ALA A 430 30.11 37.26 -38.44
CA ALA A 430 30.64 35.90 -38.36
C ALA A 430 30.40 35.26 -36.98
N THR A 431 30.67 35.98 -35.89
CA THR A 431 30.43 35.47 -34.52
C THR A 431 28.94 35.23 -34.25
N ASN A 432 28.06 36.14 -34.66
CA ASN A 432 26.62 35.99 -34.46
C ASN A 432 26.03 34.79 -35.22
N ILE A 433 26.45 34.58 -36.47
CA ILE A 433 26.02 33.43 -37.27
C ILE A 433 26.55 32.14 -36.64
N GLN A 434 27.80 32.12 -36.19
CA GLN A 434 28.40 30.97 -35.52
C GLN A 434 27.63 30.59 -34.25
N ASP A 435 27.31 31.55 -33.38
CA ASP A 435 26.54 31.31 -32.15
C ASP A 435 25.10 30.85 -32.43
N CYS A 436 24.45 31.40 -33.46
CA CYS A 436 23.12 31.00 -33.86
C CYS A 436 23.08 29.52 -34.28
N ILE A 437 24.00 29.12 -35.17
CA ILE A 437 24.05 27.75 -35.68
C ILE A 437 24.49 26.78 -34.58
N GLN A 438 25.41 27.18 -33.71
CA GLN A 438 25.82 26.36 -32.56
C GLN A 438 24.63 26.08 -31.63
N ASN A 439 23.79 27.08 -31.35
CA ASN A 439 22.61 26.90 -30.51
C ASN A 439 21.55 26.00 -31.17
N VAL A 440 21.32 26.14 -32.48
CA VAL A 440 20.39 25.30 -33.24
C VAL A 440 20.89 23.86 -33.31
N ALA A 441 22.19 23.65 -33.57
CA ALA A 441 22.81 22.33 -33.60
C ALA A 441 22.76 21.64 -32.23
N THR A 442 22.98 22.39 -31.14
CA THR A 442 22.90 21.88 -29.77
C THR A 442 21.46 21.57 -29.36
N ALA A 443 20.49 22.41 -29.75
CA ALA A 443 19.07 22.20 -29.45
C ALA A 443 18.46 21.03 -30.22
N ALA A 444 19.01 20.70 -31.40
CA ALA A 444 18.58 19.56 -32.21
C ALA A 444 19.34 18.27 -31.92
N ALA A 445 20.31 18.27 -30.99
CA ALA A 445 21.11 17.11 -30.63
C ALA A 445 20.31 16.12 -29.76
N PRO A 446 20.53 14.79 -29.91
CA PRO A 446 19.89 13.81 -29.05
C PRO A 446 20.37 14.00 -27.61
N ILE A 447 19.46 13.89 -26.64
CA ILE A 447 19.81 13.92 -25.22
C ILE A 447 20.75 12.73 -24.93
N LYS A 448 21.99 13.02 -24.51
CA LYS A 448 22.90 12.00 -23.96
C LYS A 448 22.32 11.54 -22.62
N ILE A 449 21.73 10.35 -22.59
CA ILE A 449 21.30 9.67 -21.35
C ILE A 449 22.51 9.06 -20.66
#